data_AF-A0A2V9TP95-F1
#
_entry.id   AF-A0A2V9TP95-F1
#
_cell.length_a   1.000
_cell.length_b   1.000
_cell.length_c   1.000
_cell.angle_alpha   90.00
_cell.angle_beta   90.00
_cell.angle_gamma   90.00
#
_symmetry.space_group_name_H-M   'P 1'
#
loop_
_entity.id
_entity.type
_entity.pdbx_description
1 polymer ?
#
loop_
_entity_poly.entity_id
_entity_poly.type
_entity_poly.pdbx_seq_one_letter_code
_entity_poly.pdbx_strand_id
1 'polypeptide(L)'
;MIGYLNEIVDRDWRPVSRWALGAWLIFYGWFLIYAFTQGHGYLFIDSANLVVHEAGHLLFGWLGPTLGLWGGTILQWLVPLLLAAYFFVQRQTTAFAFCMFFFFENWLYTATYMPMREPCRYPWSPWEIRSLPSMTGMRSSPA
;
A
#
# COMPACT_ATOMS: atom_id res chain seq x y z
N MET A 1 32.83 7.82 0.60
CA MET A 1 31.42 7.40 0.48
C MET A 1 31.03 7.16 -0.98
N ILE A 2 31.16 8.14 -1.90
CA ILE A 2 30.79 7.96 -3.32
C ILE A 2 31.54 6.81 -4.00
N GLY A 3 32.85 6.66 -3.76
CA GLY A 3 33.64 5.57 -4.35
C GLY A 3 33.17 4.15 -3.96
N TYR A 4 32.70 3.97 -2.72
CA TYR A 4 32.14 2.69 -2.25
C TYR A 4 30.81 2.36 -2.94
N LEU A 5 29.99 3.39 -3.19
CA LEU A 5 28.74 3.22 -3.93
C LEU A 5 29.01 2.83 -5.38
N ASN A 6 29.98 3.47 -6.04
CA ASN A 6 30.37 3.13 -7.42
C ASN A 6 30.88 1.69 -7.49
N GLU A 7 31.73 1.27 -6.54
CA GLU A 7 32.21 -0.11 -6.48
C GLU A 7 31.07 -1.12 -6.31
N ILE A 8 30.08 -0.82 -5.46
CA ILE A 8 28.88 -1.65 -5.35
C ILE A 8 28.16 -1.64 -6.70
N VAL A 9 27.90 -0.48 -7.30
CA VAL A 9 27.16 -0.29 -8.56
C VAL A 9 27.75 -1.14 -9.69
N ASP A 10 29.06 -1.13 -9.81
CA ASP A 10 29.83 -1.78 -10.87
C ASP A 10 30.00 -3.30 -10.68
N ARG A 11 29.70 -3.85 -9.50
CA ARG A 11 29.77 -5.30 -9.28
C ARG A 11 28.74 -6.04 -10.11
N ASP A 12 29.18 -7.13 -10.72
CA ASP A 12 28.29 -8.05 -11.41
C ASP A 12 27.27 -8.67 -10.46
N TRP A 13 26.05 -8.78 -10.97
CA TRP A 13 24.97 -9.49 -10.30
C TRP A 13 25.24 -10.98 -10.27
N ARG A 14 24.86 -11.66 -9.17
CA ARG A 14 25.01 -13.10 -9.09
C ARG A 14 24.21 -13.78 -10.21
N PRO A 15 24.85 -14.66 -10.99
CA PRO A 15 24.19 -15.32 -12.10
C PRO A 15 23.07 -16.23 -11.57
N VAL A 16 21.94 -16.19 -12.24
CA VAL A 16 20.79 -17.05 -11.94
C VAL A 16 20.82 -18.23 -12.89
N SER A 17 20.78 -19.45 -12.35
CA SER A 17 20.67 -20.63 -13.20
C SER A 17 19.35 -20.63 -13.96
N ARG A 18 19.33 -21.19 -15.17
CA ARG A 18 18.09 -21.26 -15.98
C ARG A 18 16.96 -22.00 -15.25
N TRP A 19 17.33 -22.99 -14.43
CA TRP A 19 16.41 -23.73 -13.57
C TRP A 19 15.83 -22.86 -12.46
N ALA A 20 16.67 -22.07 -11.78
CA ALA A 20 16.21 -21.13 -10.77
C ALA A 20 15.29 -20.07 -11.40
N LEU A 21 15.64 -19.55 -12.58
CA LEU A 21 14.79 -18.61 -13.31
C LEU A 21 13.42 -19.25 -13.62
N GLY A 22 13.41 -20.47 -14.15
CA GLY A 22 12.17 -21.21 -14.42
C GLY A 22 11.33 -21.42 -13.15
N ALA A 23 11.96 -21.83 -12.04
CA ALA A 23 11.27 -22.01 -10.76
C ALA A 23 10.65 -20.70 -10.24
N TRP A 24 11.39 -19.58 -10.33
CA TRP A 24 10.87 -18.27 -9.94
C TRP A 24 9.72 -17.80 -10.83
N LEU A 25 9.80 -17.99 -12.15
CA LEU A 25 8.72 -17.65 -13.07
C LEU A 25 7.46 -18.48 -12.80
N ILE A 26 7.62 -19.78 -12.54
CA ILE A 26 6.50 -20.66 -12.15
C ILE A 26 5.90 -20.17 -10.83
N PHE A 27 6.74 -19.84 -9.85
CA PHE A 27 6.28 -19.31 -8.56
C PHE A 27 5.49 -18.01 -8.73
N TYR A 28 6.01 -17.02 -9.47
CA TYR A 28 5.30 -15.76 -9.69
C TYR A 28 4.01 -15.96 -10.50
N GLY A 29 4.04 -16.80 -11.54
CA GLY A 29 2.85 -17.12 -12.33
C GLY A 29 1.77 -17.79 -11.48
N TRP A 30 2.16 -18.77 -10.66
CA TRP A 30 1.24 -19.44 -9.74
C TRP A 30 0.70 -18.48 -8.67
N PHE A 31 1.56 -17.63 -8.10
CA PHE A 31 1.14 -16.62 -7.13
C PHE A 31 0.15 -15.62 -7.74
N LEU A 32 0.39 -15.16 -8.97
CA LEU A 32 -0.54 -14.26 -9.65
C LEU A 32 -1.88 -14.95 -9.90
N ILE A 33 -1.89 -16.20 -10.39
CA ILE A 33 -3.12 -16.99 -10.54
C ILE A 33 -3.84 -17.10 -9.19
N TYR A 34 -3.12 -17.44 -8.12
CA TYR A 34 -3.67 -17.47 -6.77
C TYR A 34 -4.31 -16.12 -6.41
N ALA A 35 -3.59 -15.02 -6.55
CA ALA A 35 -4.08 -13.67 -6.26
C ALA A 35 -5.35 -13.32 -7.06
N PHE A 36 -5.38 -13.62 -8.36
CA PHE A 36 -6.57 -13.40 -9.20
C PHE A 36 -7.76 -14.28 -8.81
N THR A 37 -7.52 -15.51 -8.35
CA THR A 37 -8.60 -16.43 -7.95
C THR A 37 -9.19 -16.11 -6.57
N GLN A 38 -8.44 -15.43 -5.69
CA GLN A 38 -8.93 -15.04 -4.36
C GLN A 38 -9.84 -13.79 -4.39
N GLY A 39 -10.02 -13.12 -5.53
CA GLY A 39 -10.85 -11.90 -5.64
C GLY A 39 -10.28 -10.72 -4.85
N HIS A 40 -11.12 -9.76 -4.42
CA HIS A 40 -10.74 -8.63 -3.56
C HIS A 40 -10.37 -9.04 -2.11
N GLY A 41 -9.96 -10.29 -1.91
CA GLY A 41 -9.72 -10.90 -0.61
C GLY A 41 -8.27 -10.79 -0.15
N TYR A 42 -8.13 -10.85 1.17
CA TYR A 42 -6.88 -10.96 1.91
C TYR A 42 -6.10 -12.21 1.48
N LEU A 43 -4.91 -12.02 0.93
CA LEU A 43 -4.01 -13.09 0.54
C LEU A 43 -3.30 -13.65 1.77
N PHE A 44 -2.82 -14.90 1.70
CA PHE A 44 -2.03 -15.47 2.80
C PHE A 44 -0.83 -14.57 3.17
N ILE A 45 -0.23 -13.93 2.17
CA ILE A 45 0.92 -13.03 2.34
C ILE A 45 0.56 -11.76 3.14
N ASP A 46 -0.69 -11.32 3.09
CA ASP A 46 -1.18 -10.18 3.87
C ASP A 46 -1.13 -10.44 5.37
N SER A 47 -1.16 -11.71 5.80
CA SER A 47 -0.95 -12.09 7.20
C SER A 47 0.42 -11.65 7.71
N ALA A 48 1.46 -11.80 6.89
CA ALA A 48 2.80 -11.34 7.24
C ALA A 48 2.87 -9.81 7.21
N ASN A 49 2.23 -9.18 6.23
CA ASN A 49 2.14 -7.72 6.11
C ASN A 49 1.47 -7.10 7.34
N LEU A 50 0.39 -7.72 7.85
CA LEU A 50 -0.34 -7.28 9.04
C LEU A 50 0.52 -7.35 10.30
N VAL A 51 1.26 -8.44 10.51
CA VAL A 51 2.17 -8.55 11.67
C VAL A 51 3.20 -7.43 11.65
N VAL A 52 3.76 -7.12 10.48
CA VAL A 52 4.70 -6.00 10.31
C VAL A 52 4.00 -4.65 10.54
N HIS A 53 2.75 -4.51 10.09
CA HIS A 53 1.94 -3.30 10.32
C HIS A 53 1.71 -3.05 11.82
N GLU A 54 1.25 -4.05 12.56
CA GLU A 54 1.01 -3.90 14.00
C GLU A 54 2.31 -3.63 14.78
N ALA A 55 3.41 -4.27 14.37
CA ALA A 55 4.72 -3.98 14.93
C ALA A 55 5.15 -2.52 14.69
N GLY A 56 4.75 -1.92 13.57
CA GLY A 56 5.01 -0.52 13.24
C GLY A 56 4.30 0.45 14.18
N HIS A 57 3.04 0.17 14.54
CA HIS A 57 2.33 0.95 15.54
C HIS A 57 3.04 0.91 16.90
N LEU A 58 3.52 -0.26 17.31
CA LEU A 58 4.25 -0.41 18.58
C LEU A 58 5.61 0.32 18.55
N LEU A 59 6.35 0.21 17.44
CA LEU A 59 7.67 0.82 17.30
C LEU A 59 7.59 2.35 17.24
N PHE A 60 6.68 2.89 16.43
CA PHE A 60 6.57 4.34 16.20
C PHE A 60 5.58 5.03 17.14
N GLY A 61 4.76 4.29 17.89
CA GLY A 61 3.82 4.84 18.87
C GLY A 61 4.52 5.63 19.98
N TRP A 62 5.76 5.27 20.31
CA TRP A 62 6.60 6.01 21.26
C TRP A 62 7.01 7.40 20.78
N LEU A 63 7.00 7.64 19.45
CA LEU A 63 7.37 8.93 18.85
C LEU A 63 6.18 9.90 18.77
N GLY A 64 4.99 9.49 19.18
CA GLY A 64 3.79 10.31 19.29
C GLY A 64 2.61 9.78 18.47
N PRO A 65 1.42 10.40 18.62
CA PRO A 65 0.17 9.86 18.07
C PRO A 65 0.15 9.77 16.54
N THR A 66 0.71 10.76 15.85
CA THR A 66 0.74 10.80 14.38
C THR A 66 1.64 9.71 13.83
N LEU A 67 2.87 9.58 14.33
CA LEU A 67 3.79 8.54 13.88
C LEU A 67 3.37 7.15 14.34
N GLY A 68 2.70 7.03 15.49
CA GLY A 68 2.04 5.81 15.91
C GLY A 68 0.97 5.37 14.90
N LEU A 69 0.06 6.27 14.52
CA LEU A 69 -1.01 5.98 13.56
C LEU A 69 -0.49 5.57 12.18
N TRP A 70 0.51 6.27 11.65
CA TRP A 70 1.10 5.94 10.35
C TRP A 70 2.16 4.85 10.42
N GLY A 71 2.60 4.50 11.63
CA GLY A 71 3.75 3.64 11.89
C GLY A 71 3.61 2.27 11.27
N GLY A 72 2.40 1.70 11.28
CA GLY A 72 2.14 0.41 10.66
C GLY A 72 2.37 0.42 9.15
N THR A 73 1.72 1.34 8.43
CA THR A 73 1.90 1.51 6.98
C THR A 73 3.35 1.84 6.61
N ILE A 74 4.01 2.69 7.40
CA ILE A 74 5.42 3.03 7.20
C ILE A 74 6.29 1.79 7.31
N LEU A 75 6.14 0.99 8.37
CA LEU A 75 6.97 -0.20 8.58
C LEU A 75 6.71 -1.27 7.52
N GLN A 76 5.43 -1.44 7.14
CA GLN A 76 4.99 -2.36 6.10
C GLN A 76 5.68 -2.09 4.75
N TRP A 77 5.94 -0.84 4.39
CA TRP A 77 6.72 -0.47 3.20
C TRP A 77 8.22 -0.50 3.42
N LEU A 78 8.68 -0.07 4.60
CA LEU A 78 10.09 0.07 4.91
C LEU A 78 10.81 -1.27 4.95
N VAL A 79 10.21 -2.31 5.56
CA VAL A 79 10.82 -3.64 5.69
C VAL A 79 11.20 -4.24 4.33
N PRO A 80 10.29 -4.39 3.35
CA PRO A 80 10.66 -4.96 2.05
C PRO A 80 11.62 -4.07 1.26
N LEU A 81 11.56 -2.74 1.40
CA LEU A 81 12.53 -1.83 0.77
C LEU A 81 13.93 -1.96 1.37
N LEU A 82 14.05 -2.08 2.70
CA LEU A 82 15.34 -2.27 3.36
C LEU A 82 15.95 -3.64 3.00
N LEU A 83 15.13 -4.69 2.92
CA LEU A 83 15.58 -6.00 2.45
C LEU A 83 15.99 -5.94 0.97
N ALA A 84 15.25 -5.25 0.12
CA ALA A 84 15.64 -5.03 -1.27
C ALA A 84 16.98 -4.28 -1.37
N ALA A 85 17.15 -3.21 -0.61
CA ALA A 85 18.42 -2.47 -0.56
C ALA A 85 19.59 -3.36 -0.07
N TYR A 86 19.36 -4.19 0.94
CA TYR A 86 20.35 -5.15 1.42
C TYR A 86 20.76 -6.14 0.33
N PHE A 87 19.79 -6.75 -0.36
CA PHE A 87 20.07 -7.71 -1.44
C PHE A 87 20.65 -7.06 -2.70
N PHE A 88 20.35 -5.78 -2.94
CA PHE A 88 20.99 -4.98 -3.98
C PHE A 88 22.49 -4.81 -3.71
N VAL A 89 22.86 -4.45 -2.48
CA VAL A 89 24.28 -4.36 -2.07
C VAL A 89 24.96 -5.72 -2.16
N GLN A 90 24.26 -6.80 -1.81
CA GLN A 90 24.77 -8.18 -1.91
C GLN A 90 24.75 -8.76 -3.32
N ARG A 91 24.21 -8.02 -4.30
CA ARG A 91 24.10 -8.42 -5.71
C ARG A 91 23.34 -9.74 -5.92
N GLN A 92 22.34 -10.00 -5.09
CA GLN A 92 21.49 -11.20 -5.20
C GLN A 92 20.22 -10.87 -5.99
N THR A 93 20.19 -11.26 -7.26
CA THR A 93 19.11 -10.97 -8.21
C THR A 93 17.75 -11.50 -7.79
N THR A 94 17.66 -12.78 -7.44
CA THR A 94 16.39 -13.44 -7.10
C THR A 94 15.78 -12.90 -5.82
N ALA A 95 16.59 -12.73 -4.77
CA ALA A 95 16.16 -12.17 -3.50
C ALA A 95 15.73 -10.70 -3.65
N PHE A 96 16.50 -9.89 -4.39
CA PHE A 96 16.12 -8.52 -4.73
C PHE A 96 14.78 -8.46 -5.46
N ALA A 97 14.60 -9.27 -6.51
CA ALA A 97 13.36 -9.34 -7.29
C ALA A 97 12.16 -9.75 -6.42
N PHE A 98 12.34 -10.72 -5.52
CA PHE A 98 11.29 -11.14 -4.59
C PHE A 98 10.90 -10.04 -3.60
N CYS A 99 11.88 -9.34 -3.01
CA CYS A 99 11.59 -8.21 -2.11
C CYS A 99 10.88 -7.06 -2.83
N MET A 100 11.27 -6.76 -4.07
CA MET A 100 10.58 -5.75 -4.89
C MET A 100 9.16 -6.18 -5.26
N PHE A 101 8.97 -7.44 -5.63
CA PHE A 101 7.66 -8.02 -5.88
C PHE A 101 6.74 -7.88 -4.66
N PHE A 102 7.25 -8.27 -3.48
CA PHE A 102 6.55 -8.16 -2.21
C PHE A 102 6.21 -6.71 -1.83
N PHE A 103 7.11 -5.77 -2.10
CA PHE A 103 6.85 -4.35 -1.91
C PHE A 103 5.68 -3.85 -2.78
N PHE A 104 5.67 -4.22 -4.07
CA PHE A 104 4.59 -3.79 -4.97
C PHE A 104 3.23 -4.39 -4.61
N GLU A 105 3.22 -5.63 -4.13
CA GLU A 105 2.01 -6.29 -3.61
C GLU A 105 1.41 -5.48 -2.45
N ASN A 106 2.22 -5.13 -1.44
CA ASN A 106 1.83 -4.25 -0.33
C ASN A 106 1.33 -2.87 -0.78
N TRP A 107 2.00 -2.28 -1.77
CA TRP A 107 1.66 -0.96 -2.29
C TRP A 107 0.31 -0.96 -3.01
N LEU A 108 0.05 -1.95 -3.86
CA LEU A 108 -1.21 -2.11 -4.58
C LEU A 108 -2.38 -2.41 -3.62
N TYR A 109 -2.13 -3.24 -2.59
CA TYR A 109 -3.11 -3.49 -1.54
C TYR A 109 -3.49 -2.17 -0.85
N THR A 110 -2.50 -1.37 -0.43
CA THR A 110 -2.75 -0.08 0.23
C THR A 110 -3.49 0.92 -0.69
N ALA A 111 -3.18 0.93 -1.99
CA ALA A 111 -3.85 1.78 -2.97
C ALA A 111 -5.35 1.45 -3.14
N THR A 112 -5.74 0.18 -2.95
CA THR A 112 -7.15 -0.24 -3.01
C THR A 112 -8.00 0.40 -1.91
N TYR A 113 -7.39 0.71 -0.75
CA TYR A 113 -8.04 1.41 0.36
C TYR A 113 -7.99 2.94 0.26
N MET A 114 -7.36 3.48 -0.80
CA MET A 114 -7.54 4.87 -1.21
C MET A 114 -8.61 4.91 -2.32
N PRO A 115 -9.91 4.92 -1.99
CA PRO A 115 -10.87 5.38 -2.98
C PRO A 115 -10.48 6.82 -3.31
N MET A 116 -10.17 7.06 -4.59
CA MET A 116 -10.26 8.40 -5.16
C MET A 116 -11.69 8.85 -4.84
N ARG A 117 -11.83 9.69 -3.81
CA ARG A 117 -13.08 10.36 -3.58
C ARG A 117 -13.31 11.15 -4.85
N GLU A 118 -14.34 10.77 -5.61
CA GLU A 118 -15.08 11.78 -6.34
C GLU A 118 -15.28 12.95 -5.36
N PRO A 119 -15.08 14.22 -5.77
CA PRO A 119 -15.45 15.33 -4.92
C PRO A 119 -16.85 15.02 -4.42
N CYS A 120 -17.01 14.90 -3.10
CA CYS A 120 -18.33 14.85 -2.50
C CYS A 120 -19.01 16.15 -2.95
N ARG A 121 -19.73 16.09 -4.06
CA ARG A 121 -20.89 16.91 -4.27
C ARG A 121 -21.82 16.36 -3.20
N TYR A 122 -21.81 17.00 -2.03
CA TYR A 122 -22.98 17.00 -1.19
C TYR A 122 -23.93 17.98 -1.84
N PRO A 123 -25.02 17.52 -2.47
CA PRO A 123 -26.22 18.28 -2.44
C PRO A 123 -27.20 17.53 -1.53
N TRP A 124 -27.90 18.28 -0.68
CA TRP A 124 -29.04 17.87 0.13
C TRP A 124 -28.82 16.77 1.20
N SER A 125 -28.81 17.21 2.46
CA SER A 125 -29.36 16.40 3.54
C SER A 125 -30.92 16.43 3.44
N PRO A 126 -31.65 15.34 3.73
CA PRO A 126 -33.12 15.33 3.69
C PRO A 126 -33.82 16.26 4.70
N TRP A 127 -33.09 16.82 5.67
CA TRP A 127 -33.67 17.65 6.73
C TRP A 127 -33.66 19.15 6.41
N GLU A 128 -32.93 19.59 5.38
CA GLU A 128 -32.78 21.02 5.01
C GLU A 128 -33.90 21.52 4.09
N ILE A 129 -34.72 20.62 3.54
CA ILE A 129 -35.89 20.96 2.71
C ILE A 129 -37.11 21.33 3.58
N ARG A 130 -37.13 20.96 4.87
CA ARG A 130 -38.27 21.23 5.77
C ARG A 130 -38.24 22.61 6.43
N SER A 131 -37.17 23.38 6.27
CA SER A 131 -37.01 24.72 6.85
C SER A 131 -37.23 25.87 5.86
N LEU A 132 -37.57 25.59 4.59
CA LEU A 132 -38.02 26.63 3.68
C LEU A 132 -39.40 27.11 4.12
N PRO A 133 -39.59 28.41 4.41
CA PRO A 133 -40.91 28.96 4.66
C PRO A 133 -41.80 28.62 3.47
N SER A 134 -42.93 27.97 3.73
CA SER A 134 -43.96 27.78 2.73
C SER A 134 -44.33 29.15 2.16
N MET A 135 -43.95 29.44 0.91
CA MET A 135 -44.45 30.60 0.16
C MET A 135 -45.92 30.35 -0.25
N THR A 136 -46.77 30.14 0.74
CA THR A 136 -48.23 30.11 0.66
C THR A 136 -48.74 31.09 1.69
N GLY A 137 -48.64 32.38 1.37
CA GLY A 137 -48.99 33.44 2.32
C GLY A 137 -48.88 34.87 1.83
N MET A 138 -48.83 35.15 0.52
CA MET A 138 -49.19 36.49 0.03
C MET A 138 -50.66 36.49 -0.36
N ARG A 139 -51.52 36.66 0.64
CA ARG A 139 -52.88 37.18 0.44
C ARG A 139 -53.06 38.39 1.33
N SER A 140 -53.28 39.51 0.64
CA SER A 140 -53.76 40.80 1.10
C SER A 140 -54.73 40.76 2.29
N SER A 141 -54.61 41.71 3.22
CA SER A 141 -55.76 42.25 3.93
C SER A 141 -55.62 43.75 4.20
N PRO A 142 -56.73 44.50 4.22
CA PRO A 142 -56.77 45.96 4.08
C PRO A 142 -56.84 46.69 5.43
N ALA A 143 -56.41 47.95 5.41
CA ALA A 143 -56.99 49.09 6.13
C ALA A 143 -56.54 50.37 5.44
#